data_AF-A0A2G6LTE9-F1
#
_entry.id   AF-A0A2G6LTE9-F1
#
_cell.length_a   1.000
_cell.length_b   1.000
_cell.length_c   1.000
_cell.angle_alpha   90.00
_cell.angle_beta   90.00
_cell.angle_gamma   90.00
#
_symmetry.space_group_name_H-M   'P 1'
#
loop_
_entity.id
_entity.type
_entity.pdbx_description
1 polymer ?
#
loop_
_entity_poly.entity_id
_entity_poly.type
_entity_poly.pdbx_seq_one_letter_code
_entity_poly.pdbx_strand_id
1 'polypeptide(L)'
;MSDLFSVAERVFNVESRWLQATLELNRSSFSPAVRLLKETTGKIVVCGMGKSGIVARKIAATMTSTGNPAYFLHPAEGIHGDLGILSRGDTALILSKSGDTEEIAALLPALRRLEIPVVAIVANDESILGRFAGVVLRLPVLNEACPWNLAPTASTTAMMAMGDALAMAMLELSGFSPDDFAEVHPGGALGRKLLMKVEDLMVSDSLPVLSMNITVADALETMTVHRGICIAVSQSGALEGVFVYGDLGRLMKSGSDVRSLKLSEVMTPSPSVCRRTDLVSLAVQEMERKGITSLVVVSSDNRPEGVLYLHDALIKGF
;
A
#
# COMPACT_ATOMS: atom_id res chain seq x y z
N MET A 1 0.66 45.57 -4.07
CA MET A 1 0.52 44.17 -4.53
C MET A 1 -0.18 43.42 -3.41
N SER A 2 -1.34 42.80 -3.65
CA SER A 2 -1.94 41.94 -2.63
C SER A 2 -0.97 40.80 -2.31
N ASP A 3 -0.79 40.49 -1.04
CA ASP A 3 -0.02 39.31 -0.64
C ASP A 3 -0.64 38.06 -1.29
N LEU A 4 0.09 37.43 -2.21
CA LEU A 4 -0.41 36.26 -2.95
C LEU A 4 -0.63 35.06 -2.01
N PHE A 5 0.05 35.02 -0.87
CA PHE A 5 -0.16 33.96 0.12
C PHE A 5 -1.56 34.03 0.73
N SER A 6 -2.07 35.23 1.01
CA SER A 6 -3.46 35.42 1.48
C SER A 6 -4.52 34.85 0.53
N VAL A 7 -4.23 34.76 -0.77
CA VAL A 7 -5.12 34.10 -1.75
C VAL A 7 -5.14 32.59 -1.51
N ALA A 8 -3.98 31.97 -1.30
CA ALA A 8 -3.87 30.55 -0.98
C ALA A 8 -4.57 30.23 0.35
N GLU A 9 -4.34 31.03 1.40
CA GLU A 9 -5.02 30.88 2.70
C GLU A 9 -6.55 30.92 2.53
N ARG A 10 -7.06 31.86 1.74
CA ARG A 10 -8.50 31.95 1.46
C ARG A 10 -9.02 30.70 0.74
N VAL A 11 -8.30 30.20 -0.26
CA VAL A 11 -8.67 28.97 -0.99
C VAL A 11 -8.73 27.78 -0.04
N PHE A 12 -7.66 27.52 0.71
CA PHE A 12 -7.58 26.41 1.65
C PHE A 12 -8.67 26.48 2.73
N ASN A 13 -8.97 27.68 3.24
CA ASN A 13 -10.05 27.87 4.20
C ASN A 13 -11.43 27.56 3.62
N VAL A 14 -11.69 27.92 2.37
CA VAL A 14 -12.97 27.58 1.71
C VAL A 14 -13.07 26.08 1.50
N GLU A 15 -12.03 25.43 0.98
CA GLU A 15 -12.03 23.98 0.75
C GLU A 15 -12.17 23.18 2.06
N SER A 16 -11.49 23.61 3.13
CA SER A 16 -11.62 23.00 4.46
C SER A 16 -13.06 23.04 4.99
N ARG A 17 -13.76 24.18 4.82
CA ARG A 17 -15.17 24.31 5.22
C ARG A 17 -16.07 23.37 4.41
N TRP A 18 -15.81 23.24 3.11
CA TRP A 18 -16.54 22.29 2.26
C TRP A 18 -16.34 20.85 2.72
N LEU A 19 -15.11 20.46 3.07
CA LEU A 19 -14.81 19.11 3.57
C LEU A 19 -15.60 18.81 4.84
N GLN A 20 -15.55 19.70 5.83
CA GLN A 20 -16.26 19.53 7.10
C GLN A 20 -17.78 19.46 6.91
N ALA A 21 -18.35 20.37 6.11
CA ALA A 21 -19.79 20.38 5.84
C ALA A 21 -20.23 19.14 5.05
N THR A 22 -19.42 18.68 4.09
CA THR A 22 -19.70 17.44 3.34
C THR A 22 -19.70 16.23 4.26
N LEU A 23 -18.74 16.12 5.20
CA LEU A 23 -18.71 15.02 6.15
C LEU A 23 -19.98 14.97 7.01
N GLU A 24 -20.37 16.10 7.61
CA GLU A 24 -21.53 16.15 8.50
C GLU A 24 -22.86 15.87 7.77
N LEU A 25 -23.03 16.38 6.55
CA LEU A 25 -24.24 16.15 5.75
C LEU A 25 -24.49 14.67 5.43
N ASN A 26 -23.43 13.86 5.41
CA ASN A 26 -23.50 12.47 4.96
C ASN A 26 -23.44 11.44 6.09
N ARG A 27 -23.56 11.87 7.34
CA ARG A 27 -23.49 10.98 8.52
C ARG A 27 -24.44 9.78 8.44
N SER A 28 -25.63 9.95 7.87
CA SER A 28 -26.63 8.88 7.72
C SER A 28 -26.55 8.13 6.39
N SER A 29 -26.14 8.79 5.30
CA SER A 29 -26.11 8.21 3.95
C SER A 29 -24.79 7.51 3.60
N PHE A 30 -23.71 7.81 4.33
CA PHE A 30 -22.39 7.25 4.06
C PHE A 30 -22.35 5.72 4.18
N SER A 31 -22.78 5.16 5.32
CA SER A 31 -22.76 3.71 5.53
C SER A 31 -23.63 2.93 4.52
N PRO A 32 -24.86 3.38 4.19
CA PRO A 32 -25.62 2.80 3.07
C PRO A 32 -24.90 2.85 1.73
N ALA A 33 -24.23 3.96 1.39
CA ALA A 33 -23.46 4.08 0.15
C ALA A 33 -22.31 3.08 0.10
N VAL A 34 -21.54 2.95 1.19
CA VAL A 34 -20.43 1.99 1.30
C VAL A 34 -20.94 0.55 1.11
N ARG A 35 -22.04 0.17 1.77
CA ARG A 35 -22.62 -1.17 1.62
C ARG A 35 -23.05 -1.45 0.19
N LEU A 36 -23.77 -0.51 -0.43
CA LEU A 36 -24.25 -0.66 -1.80
C LEU A 36 -23.09 -0.84 -2.79
N LEU A 37 -22.02 -0.05 -2.65
CA LEU A 37 -20.82 -0.19 -3.50
C LEU A 37 -20.07 -1.49 -3.20
N LYS A 38 -20.01 -1.94 -1.94
CA LYS A 38 -19.29 -3.16 -1.55
C LYS A 38 -19.99 -4.45 -2.00
N GLU A 39 -21.31 -4.43 -2.14
CA GLU A 39 -22.13 -5.55 -2.63
C GLU A 39 -22.05 -5.74 -4.15
N THR A 40 -21.28 -4.90 -4.86
CA THR A 40 -21.07 -5.01 -6.31
C THR A 40 -20.47 -6.37 -6.67
N THR A 41 -21.10 -7.07 -7.62
CA THR A 41 -20.64 -8.39 -8.10
C THR A 41 -19.92 -8.29 -9.44
N GLY A 42 -20.21 -7.25 -10.23
CA GLY A 42 -19.45 -6.86 -11.41
C GLY A 42 -18.36 -5.86 -11.05
N LYS A 43 -18.45 -4.65 -11.58
CA LYS A 43 -17.54 -3.54 -11.26
C LYS A 43 -18.29 -2.27 -10.84
N ILE A 44 -17.59 -1.40 -10.13
CA ILE A 44 -18.10 -0.06 -9.80
C ILE A 44 -17.81 0.86 -10.99
N VAL A 45 -18.85 1.33 -11.66
CA VAL A 45 -18.72 2.29 -12.76
C VAL A 45 -18.77 3.70 -12.19
N VAL A 46 -17.67 4.44 -12.28
CA VAL A 46 -17.57 5.81 -11.76
C VAL A 46 -17.70 6.81 -12.90
N CYS A 47 -18.63 7.74 -12.81
CA CYS A 47 -18.97 8.68 -13.88
C CYS A 47 -18.93 10.14 -13.41
N GLY A 48 -18.61 11.05 -14.32
CA GLY A 48 -18.72 12.49 -14.11
C GLY A 48 -18.31 13.27 -15.35
N MET A 49 -18.81 14.50 -15.50
CA MET A 49 -18.43 15.41 -16.59
C MET A 49 -17.40 16.44 -16.15
N GLY A 50 -16.56 16.89 -17.08
CA GLY A 50 -15.59 17.98 -16.85
C GLY A 50 -14.68 17.73 -15.64
N LYS A 51 -14.62 18.67 -14.70
CA LYS A 51 -13.79 18.54 -13.49
C LYS A 51 -14.27 17.42 -12.56
N SER A 52 -15.57 17.17 -12.47
CA SER A 52 -16.11 16.00 -11.76
C SER A 52 -15.69 14.69 -12.42
N GLY A 53 -15.54 14.66 -13.75
CA GLY A 53 -15.00 13.51 -14.48
C GLY A 53 -13.53 13.20 -14.15
N ILE A 54 -12.70 14.24 -13.99
CA ILE A 54 -11.30 14.07 -13.55
C ILE A 54 -11.26 13.45 -12.15
N VAL A 55 -12.09 13.94 -11.23
CA VAL A 55 -12.20 13.39 -9.87
C VAL A 55 -12.71 11.94 -9.91
N ALA A 56 -13.76 11.67 -10.68
CA ALA A 56 -14.30 10.31 -10.89
C ALA A 56 -13.23 9.33 -11.38
N ARG A 57 -12.35 9.76 -12.29
CA ARG A 57 -11.22 8.94 -12.76
C ARG A 57 -10.24 8.60 -11.64
N LYS A 58 -9.87 9.56 -10.79
CA LYS A 58 -9.01 9.33 -9.62
C LYS A 58 -9.66 8.36 -8.64
N ILE A 59 -10.96 8.53 -8.38
CA ILE A 59 -11.73 7.66 -7.48
C ILE A 59 -11.75 6.22 -8.00
N ALA A 60 -12.03 6.01 -9.28
CA ALA A 60 -12.00 4.68 -9.89
C ALA A 60 -10.61 4.01 -9.75
N ALA A 61 -9.54 4.76 -9.99
CA ALA A 61 -8.17 4.27 -9.79
C ALA A 61 -7.91 3.91 -8.33
N THR A 62 -8.37 4.74 -7.38
CA THR A 62 -8.21 4.50 -5.94
C THR A 62 -8.96 3.25 -5.51
N MET A 63 -10.24 3.10 -5.87
CA MET A 63 -11.04 1.92 -5.53
C MET A 63 -10.42 0.63 -6.08
N THR A 64 -9.93 0.66 -7.32
CA THR A 64 -9.24 -0.49 -7.93
C THR A 64 -7.95 -0.84 -7.19
N SER A 65 -7.15 0.17 -6.83
CA SER A 65 -5.92 -0.03 -6.05
C SER A 65 -6.18 -0.55 -4.63
N THR A 66 -7.39 -0.40 -4.12
CA THR A 66 -7.81 -0.86 -2.78
C THR A 66 -8.72 -2.08 -2.86
N GLY A 67 -8.61 -2.87 -3.93
CA GLY A 67 -9.26 -4.18 -4.05
C GLY A 67 -10.72 -4.18 -4.50
N ASN A 68 -11.25 -3.06 -4.98
CA ASN A 68 -12.63 -2.97 -5.48
C ASN A 68 -12.61 -2.59 -6.97
N PRO A 69 -12.83 -3.55 -7.89
CA PRO A 69 -12.76 -3.29 -9.32
C PRO A 69 -13.66 -2.12 -9.73
N ALA A 70 -13.05 -1.04 -10.22
CA ALA A 70 -13.78 0.16 -10.61
C ALA A 70 -13.28 0.69 -11.96
N TYR A 71 -14.21 1.25 -12.74
CA TYR A 71 -13.92 1.75 -14.08
C TYR A 71 -14.52 3.14 -14.27
N PHE A 72 -13.72 4.06 -14.79
CA PHE A 72 -14.20 5.40 -15.14
C PHE A 72 -14.86 5.39 -16.52
N LEU A 73 -16.14 5.71 -16.58
CA LEU A 73 -16.88 5.90 -17.82
C LEU A 73 -17.14 7.39 -18.06
N HIS A 74 -16.63 7.93 -19.16
CA HIS A 74 -16.96 9.30 -19.55
C HIS A 74 -18.39 9.35 -20.11
N PRO A 75 -19.30 10.19 -19.59
CA PRO A 75 -20.71 10.14 -19.97
C PRO A 75 -20.99 10.33 -21.46
N ALA A 76 -20.27 11.27 -22.11
CA ALA A 76 -20.39 11.50 -23.55
C ALA A 76 -19.95 10.27 -24.38
N GLU A 77 -18.88 9.57 -23.97
CA GLU A 77 -18.40 8.36 -24.67
C GLU A 77 -19.39 7.20 -24.48
N GLY A 78 -19.99 7.10 -23.28
CA GLY A 78 -21.06 6.15 -23.00
C GLY A 78 -22.19 6.22 -24.02
N ILE A 79 -22.80 7.40 -24.17
CA ILE A 79 -23.93 7.62 -25.09
C ILE A 79 -23.55 7.31 -26.55
N HIS A 80 -22.27 7.46 -26.91
CA HIS A 80 -21.76 7.25 -28.26
C HIS A 80 -21.14 5.86 -28.51
N GLY A 81 -21.32 4.89 -27.60
CA GLY A 81 -20.96 3.49 -27.83
C GLY A 81 -20.50 2.72 -26.60
N ASP A 82 -19.94 3.42 -25.62
CA ASP A 82 -19.32 2.78 -24.45
C ASP A 82 -20.34 2.33 -23.39
N LEU A 83 -21.65 2.51 -23.64
CA LEU A 83 -22.71 1.86 -22.85
C LEU A 83 -22.55 0.33 -22.79
N GLY A 84 -21.88 -0.30 -23.76
CA GLY A 84 -21.55 -1.72 -23.73
C GLY A 84 -20.63 -2.14 -22.57
N ILE A 85 -19.96 -1.18 -21.92
CA ILE A 85 -19.17 -1.43 -20.71
C ILE A 85 -20.08 -1.75 -19.52
N LEU A 86 -21.31 -1.24 -19.51
CA LEU A 86 -22.27 -1.48 -18.42
C LEU A 86 -22.83 -2.89 -18.50
N SER A 87 -22.90 -3.56 -17.36
CA SER A 87 -23.42 -4.93 -17.24
C SER A 87 -24.29 -5.09 -16.00
N ARG A 88 -25.20 -6.07 -16.02
CA ARG A 88 -25.95 -6.46 -14.82
C ARG A 88 -24.95 -6.91 -13.74
N GLY A 89 -25.20 -6.55 -12.48
CA GLY A 89 -24.29 -6.81 -11.36
C GLY A 89 -23.27 -5.69 -11.11
N ASP A 90 -23.13 -4.74 -12.03
CA ASP A 90 -22.41 -3.48 -11.78
C ASP A 90 -23.19 -2.58 -10.81
N THR A 91 -22.47 -1.66 -10.17
CA THR A 91 -23.04 -0.48 -9.48
C THR A 91 -22.46 0.79 -10.08
N ALA A 92 -23.15 1.92 -9.95
CA ALA A 92 -22.66 3.20 -10.45
C ALA A 92 -22.45 4.21 -9.32
N LEU A 93 -21.30 4.88 -9.34
CA LEU A 93 -21.00 6.06 -8.54
C LEU A 93 -20.93 7.29 -9.46
N ILE A 94 -21.92 8.18 -9.38
CA ILE A 94 -22.06 9.28 -10.33
C ILE A 94 -21.84 10.62 -9.64
N LEU A 95 -20.87 11.39 -10.13
CA LEU A 95 -20.51 12.71 -9.62
C LEU A 95 -21.08 13.81 -10.52
N SER A 96 -22.00 14.60 -9.99
CA SER A 96 -22.47 15.84 -10.66
C SER A 96 -22.91 16.85 -9.60
N LYS A 97 -22.23 17.99 -9.52
CA LYS A 97 -22.59 19.03 -8.52
C LYS A 97 -24.04 19.48 -8.68
N SER A 98 -24.48 19.75 -9.92
CA SER A 98 -25.88 20.15 -10.19
C SER A 98 -26.83 18.97 -10.13
N GLY A 99 -26.40 17.78 -10.56
CA GLY A 99 -27.24 16.59 -10.71
C GLY A 99 -28.15 16.61 -11.96
N ASP A 100 -28.13 17.69 -12.74
CA ASP A 100 -28.97 17.91 -13.93
C ASP A 100 -28.15 17.98 -15.24
N THR A 101 -26.91 17.50 -15.23
CA THR A 101 -26.04 17.46 -16.43
C THR A 101 -26.66 16.59 -17.52
N GLU A 102 -26.81 17.13 -18.73
CA GLU A 102 -27.49 16.45 -19.85
C GLU A 102 -26.88 15.09 -20.19
N GLU A 103 -25.54 15.00 -20.27
CA GLU A 103 -24.85 13.76 -20.58
C GLU A 103 -25.04 12.70 -19.48
N ILE A 104 -25.16 13.13 -18.21
CA ILE A 104 -25.47 12.21 -17.12
C ILE A 104 -26.93 11.74 -17.21
N ALA A 105 -27.86 12.66 -17.47
CA ALA A 105 -29.29 12.36 -17.61
C ALA A 105 -29.53 11.33 -18.75
N ALA A 106 -28.78 11.44 -19.85
CA ALA A 106 -28.85 10.51 -20.97
C ALA A 106 -28.37 9.08 -20.65
N LEU A 107 -27.56 8.87 -19.60
CA LEU A 107 -27.15 7.53 -19.15
C LEU A 107 -28.24 6.81 -18.33
N LEU A 108 -29.12 7.57 -17.66
CA LEU A 108 -30.07 7.03 -16.68
C LEU A 108 -31.01 5.95 -17.24
N PRO A 109 -31.54 6.05 -18.48
CA PRO A 109 -32.35 4.98 -19.07
C PRO A 109 -31.61 3.64 -19.19
N ALA A 110 -30.32 3.67 -19.55
CA ALA A 110 -29.51 2.46 -19.65
C ALA A 110 -29.24 1.84 -18.28
N LEU A 111 -28.90 2.66 -17.28
CA LEU A 111 -28.72 2.22 -15.90
C LEU A 111 -29.99 1.55 -15.34
N ARG A 112 -31.16 2.15 -15.59
CA ARG A 112 -32.45 1.58 -15.19
C ARG A 112 -32.73 0.24 -15.87
N ARG A 113 -32.51 0.15 -17.19
CA ARG A 113 -32.76 -1.08 -17.96
C ARG A 113 -31.88 -2.25 -17.50
N LEU A 114 -30.64 -1.95 -17.09
CA LEU A 114 -29.69 -2.93 -16.58
C LEU A 114 -29.83 -3.16 -15.07
N GLU A 115 -30.77 -2.47 -14.41
CA GLU A 115 -30.99 -2.54 -12.95
C GLU A 115 -29.72 -2.24 -12.15
N ILE A 116 -28.89 -1.33 -12.66
CA ILE A 116 -27.64 -0.92 -12.01
C ILE A 116 -27.98 0.02 -10.85
N PRO A 117 -27.69 -0.34 -9.59
CA PRO A 117 -27.90 0.54 -8.45
C PRO A 117 -26.98 1.76 -8.53
N VAL A 118 -27.47 2.92 -8.10
CA VAL A 118 -26.75 4.20 -8.22
C VAL A 118 -26.54 4.86 -6.87
N VAL A 119 -25.27 5.18 -6.57
CA VAL A 119 -24.86 6.17 -5.58
C VAL A 119 -24.56 7.47 -6.32
N ALA A 120 -25.17 8.58 -5.91
CA ALA A 120 -24.94 9.89 -6.52
C ALA A 120 -24.29 10.86 -5.55
N ILE A 121 -23.28 11.62 -6.01
CA ILE A 121 -22.71 12.76 -5.30
C ILE A 121 -23.22 14.04 -5.94
N VAL A 122 -24.17 14.72 -5.28
CA VAL A 122 -24.88 15.91 -5.80
C VAL A 122 -25.08 16.98 -4.72
N ALA A 123 -25.18 18.26 -5.09
CA ALA A 123 -25.55 19.30 -4.13
C ALA A 123 -27.06 19.36 -3.87
N ASN A 124 -27.86 19.06 -4.91
CA ASN A 124 -29.33 19.05 -4.86
C ASN A 124 -29.85 17.61 -5.04
N ASP A 125 -30.46 17.04 -4.00
CA ASP A 125 -31.11 15.72 -4.07
C ASP A 125 -32.43 15.74 -4.87
N GLU A 126 -33.02 16.93 -5.06
CA GLU A 126 -34.14 17.14 -5.98
C GLU A 126 -33.71 17.35 -7.44
N SER A 127 -32.46 17.05 -7.78
CA SER A 127 -32.02 17.00 -9.18
C SER A 127 -32.50 15.72 -9.88
N ILE A 128 -32.38 15.67 -11.20
CA ILE A 128 -32.69 14.48 -12.01
C ILE A 128 -31.88 13.27 -11.50
N LEU A 129 -30.56 13.43 -11.31
CA LEU A 129 -29.71 12.36 -10.77
C LEU A 129 -30.04 12.06 -9.30
N GLY A 130 -30.28 13.08 -8.48
CA GLY A 130 -30.60 12.91 -7.06
C GLY A 130 -31.83 12.05 -6.83
N ARG A 131 -32.92 12.31 -7.56
CA ARG A 131 -34.14 11.49 -7.52
C ARG A 131 -34.00 10.10 -8.14
N PHE A 132 -33.07 9.93 -9.06
CA PHE A 132 -32.81 8.63 -9.69
C PHE A 132 -32.01 7.70 -8.79
N ALA A 133 -31.11 8.25 -7.98
CA ALA A 133 -30.15 7.48 -7.18
C ALA A 133 -30.85 6.70 -6.05
N GLY A 134 -30.33 5.50 -5.77
CA GLY A 134 -30.75 4.71 -4.62
C GLY A 134 -30.17 5.26 -3.31
N VAL A 135 -28.97 5.85 -3.37
CA VAL A 135 -28.35 6.55 -2.24
C VAL A 135 -27.76 7.87 -2.73
N VAL A 136 -28.05 8.96 -2.02
CA VAL A 136 -27.48 10.28 -2.30
C VAL A 136 -26.46 10.67 -1.23
N LEU A 137 -25.27 11.02 -1.70
CA LEU A 137 -24.23 11.69 -0.93
C LEU A 137 -24.27 13.18 -1.25
N ARG A 138 -24.69 13.98 -0.28
CA ARG A 138 -24.93 15.43 -0.44
C ARG A 138 -23.63 16.22 -0.39
N LEU A 139 -23.48 17.15 -1.33
CA LEU A 139 -22.53 18.25 -1.22
C LEU A 139 -23.22 19.47 -0.61
N PRO A 140 -22.50 20.28 0.19
CA PRO A 140 -23.07 21.51 0.72
C PRO A 140 -23.25 22.56 -0.39
N VAL A 141 -24.23 23.45 -0.21
CA VAL A 141 -24.44 24.60 -1.11
C VAL A 141 -23.68 25.80 -0.54
N LEU A 142 -22.40 25.89 -0.88
CA LEU A 142 -21.49 26.96 -0.46
C LEU A 142 -20.82 27.61 -1.68
N ASN A 143 -20.11 28.71 -1.46
CA ASN A 143 -19.29 29.34 -2.50
C ASN A 143 -18.01 28.52 -2.74
N GLU A 144 -17.61 28.42 -4.01
CA GLU A 144 -16.30 27.96 -4.43
C GLU A 144 -15.22 28.97 -4.02
N ALA A 145 -13.95 28.54 -4.04
CA ALA A 145 -12.83 29.46 -3.79
C ALA A 145 -12.59 30.43 -4.95
N CYS A 146 -13.12 30.11 -6.15
CA CYS A 146 -13.16 31.01 -7.30
C CYS A 146 -13.94 32.28 -6.93
N PRO A 147 -13.38 33.50 -7.09
CA PRO A 147 -14.06 34.75 -6.74
C PRO A 147 -15.43 34.93 -7.39
N TRP A 148 -15.61 34.37 -8.59
CA TRP A 148 -16.84 34.45 -9.38
C TRP A 148 -17.75 33.23 -9.21
N ASN A 149 -17.36 32.28 -8.36
CA ASN A 149 -18.07 31.01 -8.14
C ASN A 149 -18.28 30.17 -9.42
N LEU A 150 -17.48 30.41 -10.46
CA LEU A 150 -17.61 29.76 -11.78
C LEU A 150 -16.80 28.47 -11.89
N ALA A 151 -15.57 28.48 -11.38
CA ALA A 151 -14.67 27.34 -11.46
C ALA A 151 -14.88 26.41 -10.25
N PRO A 152 -15.19 25.12 -10.47
CA PRO A 152 -15.17 24.12 -9.41
C PRO A 152 -13.78 24.06 -8.78
N THR A 153 -13.72 24.24 -7.45
CA THR A 153 -12.51 24.13 -6.64
C THR A 153 -12.83 23.27 -5.42
N ALA A 154 -13.57 23.85 -4.48
CA ALA A 154 -13.96 23.20 -3.24
C ALA A 154 -14.95 22.04 -3.45
N SER A 155 -15.87 22.13 -4.42
CA SER A 155 -16.76 21.01 -4.73
C SER A 155 -16.02 19.78 -5.24
N THR A 156 -15.01 19.97 -6.10
CA THR A 156 -14.18 18.87 -6.61
C THR A 156 -13.28 18.28 -5.53
N THR A 157 -12.74 19.10 -4.63
CA THR A 157 -11.97 18.62 -3.46
C THR A 157 -12.86 17.80 -2.53
N ALA A 158 -14.09 18.26 -2.25
CA ALA A 158 -15.05 17.51 -1.44
C ALA A 158 -15.46 16.17 -2.07
N MET A 159 -15.72 16.15 -3.39
CA MET A 159 -15.97 14.91 -4.12
C MET A 159 -14.78 13.94 -4.05
N MET A 160 -13.55 14.44 -4.16
CA MET A 160 -12.33 13.62 -4.09
C MET A 160 -12.18 12.99 -2.70
N ALA A 161 -12.31 13.79 -1.65
CA ALA A 161 -12.23 13.30 -0.27
C ALA A 161 -13.35 12.30 0.06
N MET A 162 -14.58 12.52 -0.44
CA MET A 162 -15.68 11.57 -0.30
C MET A 162 -15.36 10.24 -0.98
N GLY A 163 -14.80 10.27 -2.20
CA GLY A 163 -14.38 9.07 -2.90
C GLY A 163 -13.27 8.29 -2.19
N ASP A 164 -12.30 9.00 -1.60
CA ASP A 164 -11.24 8.38 -0.80
C ASP A 164 -11.80 7.75 0.47
N ALA A 165 -12.73 8.44 1.16
CA ALA A 165 -13.40 7.89 2.33
C ALA A 165 -14.21 6.63 2.00
N LEU A 166 -14.94 6.61 0.88
CA LEU A 166 -15.64 5.40 0.41
C LEU A 166 -14.67 4.26 0.15
N ALA A 167 -13.55 4.51 -0.53
CA ALA A 167 -12.54 3.49 -0.82
C ALA A 167 -11.91 2.93 0.46
N MET A 168 -11.56 3.78 1.43
CA MET A 168 -11.01 3.35 2.72
C MET A 168 -12.01 2.55 3.54
N ALA A 169 -13.28 2.97 3.58
CA ALA A 169 -14.32 2.22 4.28
C ALA A 169 -14.55 0.84 3.66
N MET A 170 -14.55 0.74 2.33
CA MET A 170 -14.65 -0.57 1.65
C MET A 170 -13.39 -1.44 1.89
N LEU A 171 -12.21 -0.83 1.93
CA LEU A 171 -10.95 -1.50 2.25
C LEU A 171 -11.02 -2.14 3.66
N GLU A 172 -11.42 -1.35 4.67
CA GLU A 172 -11.57 -1.83 6.06
C GLU A 172 -12.59 -2.97 6.17
N LEU A 173 -13.74 -2.87 5.49
CA LEU A 173 -14.75 -3.93 5.47
C LEU A 173 -14.28 -5.22 4.79
N SER A 174 -13.29 -5.13 3.90
CA SER A 174 -12.78 -6.29 3.15
C SER A 174 -11.72 -7.08 3.93
N GLY A 175 -11.20 -6.53 5.04
CA GLY A 175 -10.01 -7.08 5.70
C GLY A 175 -8.77 -7.09 4.80
N PHE A 176 -8.75 -6.22 3.78
CA PHE A 176 -7.72 -6.18 2.74
C PHE A 176 -6.34 -5.91 3.38
N SER A 177 -5.41 -6.82 3.16
CA SER A 177 -4.10 -6.81 3.79
C SER A 177 -3.07 -6.03 2.98
N PRO A 178 -1.93 -5.64 3.58
CA PRO A 178 -0.79 -5.14 2.82
C PRO A 178 -0.34 -6.10 1.72
N ASP A 179 -0.43 -7.41 1.94
CA ASP A 179 -0.04 -8.42 0.96
C ASP A 179 -0.96 -8.38 -0.27
N ASP A 180 -2.28 -8.25 -0.07
CA ASP A 180 -3.24 -8.06 -1.16
C ASP A 180 -2.94 -6.78 -1.96
N PHE A 181 -2.53 -5.69 -1.28
CA PHE A 181 -2.11 -4.46 -1.94
C PHE A 181 -0.90 -4.67 -2.83
N ALA A 182 0.04 -5.49 -2.37
CA ALA A 182 1.28 -5.78 -3.06
C ALA A 182 1.05 -6.62 -4.32
N GLU A 183 0.12 -7.58 -4.26
CA GLU A 183 -0.26 -8.42 -5.39
C GLU A 183 -0.87 -7.62 -6.54
N VAL A 184 -1.67 -6.58 -6.23
CA VAL A 184 -2.25 -5.70 -7.26
C VAL A 184 -1.32 -4.53 -7.65
N HIS A 185 -0.16 -4.39 -7.01
CA HIS A 185 0.88 -3.39 -7.36
C HIS A 185 2.31 -3.98 -7.39
N PRO A 186 2.58 -5.05 -8.16
CA PRO A 186 3.86 -5.75 -8.13
C PRO A 186 5.02 -4.87 -8.64
N GLY A 187 4.73 -3.90 -9.51
CA GLY A 187 5.71 -2.95 -10.04
C GLY A 187 6.00 -1.74 -9.15
N GLY A 188 5.23 -1.54 -8.07
CA GLY A 188 5.40 -0.43 -7.14
C GLY A 188 6.53 -0.67 -6.14
N ALA A 189 7.14 0.41 -5.64
CA ALA A 189 8.16 0.31 -4.59
C ALA A 189 7.62 -0.38 -3.31
N LEU A 190 6.33 -0.21 -3.02
CA LEU A 190 5.67 -0.84 -1.87
C LEU A 190 5.39 -2.33 -2.11
N GLY A 191 4.82 -2.70 -3.27
CA GLY A 191 4.53 -4.09 -3.59
C GLY A 191 5.79 -4.97 -3.67
N ARG A 192 6.89 -4.43 -4.23
CA ARG A 192 8.18 -5.11 -4.20
C ARG A 192 8.69 -5.36 -2.78
N LYS A 193 8.53 -4.41 -1.84
CA LYS A 193 8.99 -4.61 -0.46
C LYS A 193 8.15 -5.63 0.29
N LEU A 194 6.85 -5.65 0.04
CA LEU A 194 5.92 -6.54 0.73
C LEU A 194 6.06 -8.00 0.26
N LEU A 195 6.50 -8.24 -0.98
CA LEU A 195 6.58 -9.59 -1.55
C LEU A 195 8.00 -10.17 -1.67
N MET A 196 9.05 -9.37 -1.49
CA MET A 196 10.43 -9.85 -1.66
C MET A 196 10.77 -10.89 -0.59
N LYS A 197 11.19 -12.06 -1.05
CA LYS A 197 11.58 -13.16 -0.18
C LYS A 197 13.08 -13.10 0.11
N VAL A 198 13.48 -13.71 1.21
CA VAL A 198 14.90 -13.80 1.61
C VAL A 198 15.74 -14.42 0.48
N GLU A 199 15.22 -15.40 -0.25
CA GLU A 199 15.94 -16.03 -1.37
C GLU A 199 16.27 -15.09 -2.53
N ASP A 200 15.51 -14.00 -2.70
CA ASP A 200 15.74 -13.01 -3.76
C ASP A 200 16.96 -12.12 -3.47
N LEU A 201 17.43 -12.09 -2.22
CA LEU A 201 18.45 -11.16 -1.75
C LEU A 201 19.61 -11.82 -1.00
N MET A 202 19.43 -13.00 -0.43
CA MET A 202 20.47 -13.68 0.32
C MET A 202 21.69 -13.98 -0.54
N VAL A 203 22.87 -13.94 0.07
CA VAL A 203 24.09 -14.45 -0.53
C VAL A 203 24.14 -15.96 -0.27
N SER A 204 24.13 -16.76 -1.33
CA SER A 204 24.19 -18.23 -1.26
C SER A 204 25.49 -18.82 -1.83
N ASP A 205 26.19 -18.07 -2.68
CA ASP A 205 27.48 -18.48 -3.23
C ASP A 205 28.61 -18.25 -2.21
N SER A 206 29.45 -19.27 -2.01
CA SER A 206 30.61 -19.21 -1.09
C SER A 206 30.23 -18.83 0.34
N LEU A 207 29.42 -19.64 1.02
CA LEU A 207 29.08 -19.37 2.42
C LEU A 207 30.31 -19.46 3.34
N PRO A 208 30.42 -18.59 4.38
CA PRO A 208 31.51 -18.62 5.35
C PRO A 208 31.36 -19.76 6.37
N VAL A 209 31.13 -20.98 5.89
CA VAL A 209 30.87 -22.16 6.71
C VAL A 209 32.20 -22.80 7.13
N LEU A 210 32.38 -22.91 8.44
CA LEU A 210 33.61 -23.40 9.06
C LEU A 210 33.27 -24.46 10.10
N SER A 211 34.20 -25.41 10.29
CA SER A 211 34.09 -26.37 11.39
C SER A 211 34.24 -25.66 12.74
N MET A 212 33.40 -25.99 13.71
CA MET A 212 33.49 -25.42 15.07
C MET A 212 34.84 -25.69 15.78
N ASN A 213 35.65 -26.63 15.28
CA ASN A 213 36.93 -27.02 15.88
C ASN A 213 38.14 -26.22 15.37
N ILE A 214 37.97 -25.34 14.39
CA ILE A 214 39.08 -24.48 13.90
C ILE A 214 39.43 -23.40 14.92
N THR A 215 40.57 -22.75 14.73
CA THR A 215 40.98 -21.62 15.57
C THR A 215 40.34 -20.31 15.11
N VAL A 216 40.28 -19.31 16.01
CA VAL A 216 39.88 -17.96 15.64
C VAL A 216 40.79 -17.38 14.55
N ALA A 217 42.09 -17.65 14.60
CA ALA A 217 43.04 -17.18 13.59
C ALA A 217 42.62 -17.60 12.17
N ASP A 218 42.24 -18.86 11.99
CA ASP A 218 41.79 -19.40 10.70
C ASP A 218 40.43 -18.80 10.28
N ALA A 219 39.56 -18.49 11.25
CA ALA A 219 38.27 -17.86 10.98
C ALA A 219 38.41 -16.41 10.49
N LEU A 220 39.46 -15.67 10.89
CA LEU A 220 39.62 -14.24 10.54
C LEU A 220 39.73 -13.99 9.04
N GLU A 221 40.38 -14.89 8.29
CA GLU A 221 40.48 -14.79 6.84
C GLU A 221 39.09 -14.86 6.19
N THR A 222 38.27 -15.83 6.62
CA THR A 222 36.89 -16.00 6.15
C THR A 222 36.03 -14.79 6.51
N MET A 223 36.13 -14.27 7.74
CA MET A 223 35.38 -13.08 8.16
C MET A 223 35.67 -11.87 7.26
N THR A 224 36.93 -11.70 6.85
CA THR A 224 37.36 -10.55 6.02
C THR A 224 36.70 -10.58 4.64
N VAL A 225 36.53 -11.76 4.06
CA VAL A 225 35.86 -11.94 2.76
C VAL A 225 34.33 -11.83 2.89
N HIS A 226 33.77 -12.33 4.00
CA HIS A 226 32.32 -12.48 4.17
C HIS A 226 31.69 -11.42 5.08
N ARG A 227 32.20 -10.18 5.03
CA ARG A 227 31.65 -9.00 5.72
C ARG A 227 31.51 -9.17 7.24
N GLY A 228 32.44 -9.92 7.82
CA GLY A 228 32.60 -10.02 9.26
C GLY A 228 31.77 -11.09 9.96
N ILE A 229 31.26 -12.09 9.24
CA ILE A 229 30.56 -13.24 9.80
C ILE A 229 31.22 -14.56 9.38
N CYS A 230 31.29 -15.49 10.33
CA CYS A 230 31.52 -16.92 10.09
C CYS A 230 30.37 -17.74 10.66
N ILE A 231 30.06 -18.85 9.98
CA ILE A 231 29.03 -19.80 10.36
C ILE A 231 29.72 -21.07 10.84
N ALA A 232 29.53 -21.44 12.10
CA ALA A 232 30.06 -22.67 12.66
C ALA A 232 29.06 -23.81 12.47
N VAL A 233 29.55 -24.92 11.89
CA VAL A 233 28.74 -26.13 11.68
C VAL A 233 29.34 -27.35 12.39
N SER A 234 28.47 -28.31 12.69
CA SER A 234 28.86 -29.64 13.14
C SER A 234 29.43 -30.48 12.00
N GLN A 235 29.97 -31.67 12.32
CA GLN A 235 30.44 -32.63 11.31
C GLN A 235 29.33 -33.08 10.33
N SER A 236 28.06 -32.98 10.73
CA SER A 236 26.90 -33.32 9.88
C SER A 236 26.46 -32.19 8.93
N GLY A 237 27.10 -31.01 9.06
CA GLY A 237 26.77 -29.79 8.33
C GLY A 237 25.63 -28.96 8.94
N ALA A 238 25.11 -29.35 10.11
CA ALA A 238 24.08 -28.58 10.81
C ALA A 238 24.67 -27.32 11.47
N LEU A 239 23.89 -26.25 11.49
CA LEU A 239 24.26 -24.96 12.11
C LEU A 239 24.37 -25.09 13.63
N GLU A 240 25.52 -24.71 14.17
CA GLU A 240 25.80 -24.72 15.62
C GLU A 240 25.96 -23.30 16.19
N GLY A 241 26.50 -22.37 15.41
CA GLY A 241 26.79 -21.02 15.89
C GLY A 241 27.18 -20.03 14.80
N VAL A 242 27.32 -18.78 15.18
CA VAL A 242 27.97 -17.74 14.37
C VAL A 242 29.05 -17.04 15.17
N PHE A 243 30.04 -16.52 14.47
CA PHE A 243 31.06 -15.65 15.06
C PHE A 243 31.18 -14.39 14.21
N VAL A 244 30.98 -13.23 14.82
CA VAL A 244 30.97 -11.94 14.11
C VAL A 244 32.04 -10.97 14.62
N TYR A 245 32.35 -9.92 13.87
CA TYR A 245 33.35 -8.91 14.31
C TYR A 245 33.00 -8.28 15.66
N GLY A 246 31.71 -8.16 15.99
CA GLY A 246 31.28 -7.74 17.32
C GLY A 246 31.78 -8.66 18.44
N ASP A 247 31.79 -9.98 18.21
CA ASP A 247 32.33 -10.97 19.15
C ASP A 247 33.85 -10.85 19.27
N LEU A 248 34.55 -10.78 18.14
CA LEU A 248 35.99 -10.57 18.09
C LEU A 248 36.42 -9.31 18.86
N GLY A 249 35.73 -8.19 18.62
CA GLY A 249 36.00 -6.93 19.31
C GLY A 249 35.75 -6.99 20.81
N ARG A 250 34.76 -7.79 21.27
CA ARG A 250 34.54 -8.06 22.70
C ARG A 250 35.66 -8.90 23.30
N LEU A 251 36.11 -9.94 22.60
CA LEU A 251 37.20 -10.83 23.06
C LEU A 251 38.55 -10.11 23.13
N MET A 252 38.87 -9.26 22.15
CA MET A 252 40.15 -8.53 22.17
C MET A 252 40.30 -7.61 23.39
N LYS A 253 39.20 -7.15 23.99
CA LYS A 253 39.22 -6.35 25.22
C LYS A 253 39.63 -7.15 26.47
N SER A 254 39.58 -8.48 26.44
CA SER A 254 39.96 -9.32 27.60
C SER A 254 41.47 -9.50 27.76
N GLY A 255 42.28 -9.06 26.78
CA GLY A 255 43.75 -9.12 26.84
C GLY A 255 44.35 -10.53 26.67
N SER A 256 43.54 -11.52 26.31
CA SER A 256 43.93 -12.92 26.09
C SER A 256 44.48 -13.12 24.67
N ASP A 257 45.29 -14.16 24.42
CA ASP A 257 45.66 -14.55 23.04
C ASP A 257 44.49 -15.25 22.34
N VAL A 258 43.54 -14.45 21.87
CA VAL A 258 42.26 -14.89 21.27
C VAL A 258 42.47 -15.78 20.05
N ARG A 259 43.60 -15.64 19.35
CA ARG A 259 43.88 -16.32 18.07
C ARG A 259 43.92 -17.84 18.19
N SER A 260 44.37 -18.36 19.33
CA SER A 260 44.52 -19.80 19.58
C SER A 260 43.25 -20.49 20.07
N LEU A 261 42.23 -19.72 20.47
CA LEU A 261 40.95 -20.26 20.94
C LEU A 261 40.23 -20.98 19.80
N LYS A 262 39.51 -22.05 20.13
CA LYS A 262 38.64 -22.71 19.15
C LYS A 262 37.39 -21.87 18.91
N LEU A 263 36.87 -21.93 17.70
CA LEU A 263 35.62 -21.25 17.33
C LEU A 263 34.46 -21.67 18.24
N SER A 264 34.38 -22.96 18.60
CA SER A 264 33.39 -23.51 19.54
C SER A 264 33.40 -22.86 20.93
N GLU A 265 34.52 -22.28 21.36
CA GLU A 265 34.67 -21.64 22.67
C GLU A 265 34.17 -20.19 22.68
N VAL A 266 34.05 -19.58 21.49
CA VAL A 266 33.82 -18.12 21.36
C VAL A 266 32.64 -17.74 20.46
N MET A 267 32.09 -18.68 19.70
CA MET A 267 30.93 -18.45 18.86
C MET A 267 29.68 -18.16 19.70
N THR A 268 28.74 -17.42 19.13
CA THR A 268 27.37 -17.32 19.64
C THR A 268 26.61 -18.59 19.24
N PRO A 269 26.23 -19.46 20.19
CA PRO A 269 25.47 -20.67 19.89
C PRO A 269 24.01 -20.32 19.55
N SER A 270 23.34 -21.17 18.77
CA SER A 270 21.92 -21.00 18.41
C SER A 270 21.61 -19.58 17.87
N PRO A 271 22.23 -19.20 16.74
CA PRO A 271 22.12 -17.85 16.21
C PRO A 271 20.70 -17.56 15.72
N SER A 272 20.43 -16.29 15.42
CA SER A 272 19.18 -15.93 14.76
C SER A 272 19.20 -16.38 13.30
N VAL A 273 18.11 -17.01 12.88
CA VAL A 273 17.98 -17.59 11.53
C VAL A 273 16.68 -17.15 10.87
N CYS A 274 16.65 -17.23 9.55
CA CYS A 274 15.44 -17.15 8.74
C CYS A 274 15.43 -18.26 7.67
N ARG A 275 14.32 -18.39 6.96
CA ARG A 275 14.16 -19.32 5.83
C ARG A 275 14.13 -18.56 4.52
N ARG A 276 14.46 -19.26 3.44
CA ARG A 276 14.41 -18.75 2.05
C ARG A 276 13.08 -18.10 1.68
N THR A 277 11.98 -18.68 2.17
CA THR A 277 10.61 -18.26 1.87
C THR A 277 10.10 -17.12 2.74
N ASP A 278 10.84 -16.73 3.78
CA ASP A 278 10.43 -15.64 4.66
C ASP A 278 10.50 -14.30 3.91
N LEU A 279 9.72 -13.32 4.36
CA LEU A 279 9.77 -11.97 3.80
C LEU A 279 11.02 -11.22 4.29
N VAL A 280 11.68 -10.49 3.39
CA VAL A 280 12.85 -9.66 3.75
C VAL A 280 12.47 -8.62 4.81
N SER A 281 11.27 -8.05 4.75
CA SER A 281 10.77 -7.07 5.73
C SER A 281 10.77 -7.62 7.16
N LEU A 282 10.26 -8.84 7.36
CA LEU A 282 10.23 -9.50 8.66
C LEU A 282 11.65 -9.86 9.14
N ALA A 283 12.51 -10.30 8.22
CA ALA A 283 13.90 -10.59 8.53
C ALA A 283 14.67 -9.33 8.97
N VAL A 284 14.46 -8.19 8.29
CA VAL A 284 15.05 -6.88 8.68
C VAL A 284 14.53 -6.42 10.03
N GLN A 285 13.22 -6.52 10.28
CA GLN A 285 12.63 -6.17 11.58
C GLN A 285 13.25 -6.99 12.72
N GLU A 286 13.47 -8.29 12.50
CA GLU A 286 14.12 -9.16 13.48
C GLU A 286 15.60 -8.77 13.70
N MET A 287 16.31 -8.39 12.63
CA MET A 287 17.67 -7.87 12.71
C MET A 287 17.76 -6.60 13.56
N GLU A 288 16.88 -5.62 13.31
CA GLU A 288 16.81 -4.37 14.08
C GLU A 288 16.48 -4.63 15.55
N ARG A 289 15.46 -5.45 15.81
CA ARG A 289 15.03 -5.80 17.17
C ARG A 289 16.14 -6.44 17.99
N LYS A 290 16.98 -7.27 17.36
CA LYS A 290 18.12 -7.94 18.01
C LYS A 290 19.43 -7.16 17.93
N GLY A 291 19.48 -6.05 17.19
CA GLY A 291 20.69 -5.28 16.97
C GLY A 291 21.77 -6.04 16.21
N ILE A 292 21.39 -6.94 15.30
CA ILE A 292 22.29 -7.73 14.46
C ILE A 292 22.23 -7.25 13.01
N THR A 293 23.31 -7.46 12.24
CA THR A 293 23.44 -6.96 10.86
C THR A 293 23.40 -8.06 9.81
N SER A 294 23.23 -9.31 10.23
CA SER A 294 23.09 -10.47 9.35
C SER A 294 22.24 -11.56 9.99
N LEU A 295 21.54 -12.32 9.15
CA LEU A 295 20.82 -13.54 9.52
C LEU A 295 21.32 -14.71 8.69
N VAL A 296 21.51 -15.86 9.33
CA VAL A 296 21.82 -17.11 8.63
C VAL A 296 20.52 -17.67 8.06
N VAL A 297 20.50 -17.94 6.77
CA VAL A 297 19.38 -18.61 6.11
C VAL A 297 19.60 -20.11 6.23
N VAL A 298 18.62 -20.84 6.76
CA VAL A 298 18.72 -22.29 6.97
C VAL A 298 17.64 -23.07 6.24
N SER A 299 17.99 -24.30 5.85
CA SER A 299 17.05 -25.30 5.34
C SER A 299 16.13 -25.85 6.43
N SER A 300 15.16 -26.68 6.04
CA SER A 300 14.32 -27.44 7.00
C SER A 300 15.13 -28.34 7.93
N ASP A 301 16.32 -28.78 7.49
CA ASP A 301 17.20 -29.70 8.21
C ASP A 301 18.28 -28.96 9.01
N ASN A 302 18.09 -27.66 9.27
CA ASN A 302 19.02 -26.79 9.99
C ASN A 302 20.42 -26.69 9.35
N ARG A 303 20.50 -26.78 8.02
CA ARG A 303 21.75 -26.56 7.27
C ARG A 303 21.81 -25.14 6.73
N PRO A 304 22.95 -24.43 6.83
CA PRO A 304 23.09 -23.11 6.24
C PRO A 304 22.96 -23.16 4.70
N GLU A 305 22.10 -22.30 4.15
CA GLU A 305 21.86 -22.15 2.71
C GLU A 305 22.15 -20.73 2.20
N GLY A 306 22.31 -19.77 3.12
CA GLY A 306 22.47 -18.36 2.76
C GLY A 306 22.88 -17.49 3.94
N VAL A 307 23.28 -16.26 3.65
CA VAL A 307 23.34 -15.15 4.62
C VAL A 307 22.58 -13.97 4.04
N LEU A 308 21.62 -13.46 4.81
CA LEU A 308 20.99 -12.18 4.52
C LEU A 308 21.72 -11.08 5.28
N TYR A 309 22.24 -10.08 4.57
CA TYR A 309 22.89 -8.92 5.17
C TYR A 309 21.94 -7.73 5.22
N LEU A 310 21.90 -7.04 6.38
CA LEU A 310 21.08 -5.84 6.56
C LEU A 310 21.42 -4.78 5.50
N HIS A 311 22.70 -4.57 5.23
CA HIS A 311 23.16 -3.59 4.22
C HIS A 311 22.56 -3.84 2.82
N ASP A 312 22.48 -5.10 2.38
CA ASP A 312 21.90 -5.41 1.06
C ASP A 312 20.40 -5.13 1.04
N ALA A 313 19.71 -5.38 2.17
CA ALA A 313 18.29 -5.04 2.33
C ALA A 313 18.07 -3.52 2.33
N LEU A 314 18.90 -2.75 3.04
CA LEU A 314 18.82 -1.28 3.05
C LEU A 314 19.04 -0.68 1.65
N ILE A 315 19.94 -1.24 0.83
CA ILE A 315 20.13 -0.81 -0.57
C ILE A 315 18.86 -1.05 -1.41
N LYS A 316 18.13 -2.12 -1.13
CA LYS A 316 16.82 -2.41 -1.74
C LYS A 316 15.68 -1.59 -1.11
N GLY A 317 16.00 -0.76 -0.13
CA GLY A 317 15.10 0.19 0.51
C GLY A 317 14.34 -0.35 1.71
N PHE A 318 14.70 -1.51 2.26
CA PHE A 318 14.12 -1.98 3.52
C PHE A 318 14.55 -1.13 4.71
#